data_AF-A0A6H1U729-F1
#
_entry.id   AF-A0A6H1U729-F1
#
_cell.length_a   1.000
_cell.length_b   1.000
_cell.length_c   1.000
_cell.angle_alpha   90.00
_cell.angle_beta   90.00
_cell.angle_gamma   90.00
#
_symmetry.space_group_name_H-M   'P 1'
#
loop_
_entity.id
_entity.type
_entity.pdbx_description
1 polymer ?
#
loop_
_entity_poly.entity_id
_entity_poly.type
_entity_poly.pdbx_seq_one_letter_code
_entity_poly.pdbx_strand_id
1 'polypeptide(L)'
;MIYIFFIIKTNKYIIMTAKLSLEKLELEVQNRGHVLIFVSNKENLRTGFITVQCSANHVFKTSVKSYLSCRVSLITNKKCGCSKCKKLLSVLNFEKKDKKKKIFKSTTKRVPECFKNIVDKHSMIEYLVKNKNSYNNFILQKLEEQRQLIQDCKELNLATEVHHIIPKSLGGVNENWNTVTLTTSDHTLAHQLRYEVFGDIQDELASRLRSQSTVSSREAQLERIRLSHKSTRKNQTGFFSSEQQAKNGRKGGAAKSESNTLKHFKKLSPLVQEKIKKGLVFRHKDLKENVIIPPSTTFLPTNLLDIFLQKLPETSKYYNSLKNINKYSFSSSLGKVLREERKTYLGFSLVS
;
A
#
# COMPACT_ATOMS: atom_id res chain seq x y z
N MET A 1 -22.42 24.35 31.93
CA MET A 1 -22.87 22.97 31.63
C MET A 1 -21.76 22.23 30.90
N ILE A 2 -21.03 21.35 31.57
CA ILE A 2 -19.91 20.58 31.01
C ILE A 2 -20.41 19.16 30.75
N TYR A 3 -20.49 18.75 29.48
CA TYR A 3 -20.81 17.38 29.10
C TYR A 3 -19.53 16.52 29.18
N ILE A 4 -19.47 15.64 30.20
CA ILE A 4 -18.43 14.62 30.34
C ILE A 4 -18.87 13.39 29.53
N PHE A 5 -18.19 13.11 28.42
CA PHE A 5 -18.34 11.85 27.68
C PHE A 5 -17.54 10.74 28.37
N PHE A 6 -18.22 9.84 29.09
CA PHE A 6 -17.65 8.58 29.55
C PHE A 6 -17.50 7.61 28.37
N ILE A 7 -16.27 7.38 27.92
CA ILE A 7 -15.96 6.30 26.98
C ILE A 7 -15.86 4.99 27.78
N ILE A 8 -16.93 4.18 27.74
CA ILE A 8 -16.92 2.82 28.27
C ILE A 8 -16.05 1.94 27.36
N LYS A 9 -14.78 1.74 27.74
CA LYS A 9 -13.95 0.65 27.19
C LYS A 9 -14.45 -0.67 27.78
N THR A 10 -15.34 -1.36 27.08
CA THR A 10 -15.79 -2.70 27.49
C THR A 10 -14.63 -3.69 27.46
N ASN A 11 -14.34 -4.27 28.63
CA ASN A 11 -13.39 -5.35 28.88
C ASN A 11 -13.67 -6.58 27.99
N LYS A 12 -12.97 -6.68 26.85
CA LYS A 12 -13.19 -7.74 25.85
C LYS A 12 -12.49 -9.07 26.15
N TYR A 13 -11.68 -9.12 27.21
CA TYR A 13 -10.88 -10.31 27.56
C TYR A 13 -11.44 -11.14 28.73
N ILE A 14 -12.49 -10.68 29.42
CA ILE A 14 -13.04 -11.37 30.61
C ILE A 14 -14.09 -12.45 30.26
N ILE A 15 -14.58 -12.54 29.02
CA ILE A 15 -15.68 -13.46 28.63
C ILE A 15 -15.20 -14.90 28.29
N MET A 16 -13.91 -15.22 28.44
CA MET A 16 -13.41 -16.55 28.05
C MET A 16 -13.61 -17.67 29.08
N THR A 17 -13.94 -17.35 30.34
CA THR A 17 -14.06 -18.37 31.41
C THR A 17 -15.50 -18.76 31.77
N ALA A 18 -16.49 -17.96 31.40
CA ALA A 18 -17.88 -18.29 31.69
C ALA A 18 -18.34 -19.52 30.88
N LYS A 19 -18.97 -20.48 31.58
CA LYS A 19 -19.65 -21.64 30.97
C LYS A 19 -20.71 -21.10 30.00
N LEU A 20 -20.65 -21.54 28.74
CA LEU A 20 -21.62 -21.16 27.72
C LEU A 20 -22.91 -21.93 28.02
N SER A 21 -24.03 -21.23 28.26
CA SER A 21 -25.35 -21.83 28.38
C SER A 21 -26.03 -21.95 27.02
N LEU A 22 -27.05 -22.82 26.92
CA LEU A 22 -27.80 -23.02 25.68
C LEU A 22 -28.53 -21.73 25.26
N GLU A 23 -29.16 -21.06 26.22
CA GLU A 23 -29.83 -19.77 26.02
C GLU A 23 -28.88 -18.70 25.44
N LYS A 24 -27.64 -18.61 25.95
CA LYS A 24 -26.64 -17.68 25.41
C LYS A 24 -26.24 -18.02 23.98
N LEU A 25 -26.16 -19.30 23.65
CA LEU A 25 -25.87 -19.76 22.30
C LEU A 25 -27.02 -19.44 21.35
N GLU A 26 -28.27 -19.68 21.76
CA GLU A 26 -29.47 -19.34 21.00
C GLU A 26 -29.58 -17.84 20.74
N LEU A 27 -29.36 -17.02 21.77
CA LEU A 27 -29.36 -15.56 21.64
C LEU A 27 -28.28 -15.07 20.66
N GLU A 28 -27.07 -15.63 20.70
CA GLU A 28 -26.00 -15.28 19.77
C GLU A 28 -26.30 -15.76 18.33
N VAL A 29 -27.01 -16.89 18.18
CA VAL A 29 -27.49 -17.38 16.88
C VAL A 29 -28.57 -16.45 16.31
N GLN A 30 -29.53 -16.04 17.13
CA GLN A 30 -30.61 -15.09 16.78
C GLN A 30 -30.06 -13.70 16.44
N ASN A 31 -29.11 -13.17 17.22
CA ASN A 31 -28.45 -11.88 16.97
C ASN A 31 -27.74 -11.84 15.60
N ARG A 32 -27.41 -13.01 15.04
CA ARG A 32 -26.80 -13.14 13.71
C ARG A 32 -27.81 -13.39 12.59
N GLY A 33 -29.10 -13.41 12.90
CA GLY A 33 -30.21 -13.63 11.96
C GLY A 33 -30.35 -15.08 11.52
N HIS A 34 -30.06 -16.04 12.42
CA HIS A 34 -30.22 -17.47 12.18
C HIS A 34 -31.18 -18.10 13.19
N VAL A 35 -31.66 -19.30 12.86
CA VAL A 35 -32.42 -20.19 13.75
C VAL A 35 -31.56 -21.39 14.10
N LEU A 36 -31.45 -21.72 15.39
CA LEU A 36 -30.76 -22.91 15.86
C LEU A 36 -31.67 -24.13 15.70
N ILE A 37 -31.23 -25.12 14.91
CA ILE A 37 -32.01 -26.35 14.66
C ILE A 37 -31.56 -27.47 15.60
N PHE A 38 -30.25 -27.66 15.73
CA PHE A 38 -29.70 -28.82 16.44
C PHE A 38 -28.37 -28.48 17.12
N VAL A 39 -28.14 -29.10 18.28
CA VAL A 39 -26.91 -29.01 19.07
C VAL A 39 -26.44 -30.41 19.41
N SER A 40 -25.22 -30.78 19.00
CA SER A 40 -24.74 -32.16 19.14
C SER A 40 -24.25 -32.53 20.53
N ASN A 41 -23.86 -31.55 21.36
CA ASN A 41 -23.36 -31.79 22.72
C ASN A 41 -23.93 -30.73 23.67
N LYS A 42 -25.00 -31.07 24.38
CA LYS A 42 -25.69 -30.17 25.31
C LYS A 42 -24.93 -29.97 26.64
N GLU A 43 -24.12 -30.94 27.05
CA GLU A 43 -23.35 -30.89 28.29
C GLU A 43 -22.15 -29.94 28.17
N ASN A 44 -21.48 -29.95 27.02
CA ASN A 44 -20.36 -29.06 26.70
C ASN A 44 -20.53 -28.42 25.33
N LEU A 45 -21.26 -27.30 25.30
CA LEU A 45 -21.57 -26.58 24.07
C LEU A 45 -20.32 -26.12 23.29
N ARG A 46 -19.17 -25.92 23.93
CA ARG A 46 -17.98 -25.39 23.24
C ARG A 46 -17.29 -26.42 22.34
N THR A 47 -17.44 -27.72 22.63
CA THR A 47 -16.81 -28.81 21.87
C THR A 47 -17.75 -29.45 20.85
N GLY A 48 -19.03 -29.07 20.86
CA GLY A 48 -20.05 -29.59 19.95
C GLY A 48 -20.14 -28.91 18.58
N PHE A 49 -20.99 -29.50 17.74
CA PHE A 49 -21.47 -28.94 16.49
C PHE A 49 -22.89 -28.41 16.66
N ILE A 50 -23.21 -27.38 15.90
CA ILE A 50 -24.57 -26.87 15.75
C ILE A 50 -24.99 -26.92 14.29
N THR A 51 -26.29 -27.16 14.09
CA THR A 51 -26.96 -26.98 12.82
C THR A 51 -27.82 -25.73 12.93
N VAL A 52 -27.60 -24.78 12.03
CA VAL A 52 -28.32 -23.50 12.01
C VAL A 52 -28.93 -23.26 10.63
N GLN A 53 -30.07 -22.60 10.58
CA GLN A 53 -30.74 -22.16 9.36
C GLN A 53 -30.64 -20.64 9.24
N CYS A 54 -30.20 -20.15 8.09
CA CYS A 54 -30.19 -18.71 7.83
C CYS A 54 -31.53 -18.22 7.27
N SER A 55 -31.72 -16.90 7.22
CA SER A 55 -32.89 -16.25 6.64
C SER A 55 -33.16 -16.59 5.17
N ALA A 56 -32.18 -17.11 4.44
CA ALA A 56 -32.34 -17.62 3.08
C ALA A 56 -32.68 -19.13 3.03
N ASN A 57 -33.23 -19.68 4.11
CA ASN A 57 -33.59 -21.10 4.28
C ASN A 57 -32.45 -22.10 4.05
N HIS A 58 -31.20 -21.67 4.18
CA HIS A 58 -30.05 -22.56 4.04
C HIS A 58 -29.64 -23.12 5.39
N VAL A 59 -29.68 -24.45 5.51
CA VAL A 59 -29.25 -25.19 6.70
C VAL A 59 -27.78 -25.57 6.57
N PHE A 60 -26.98 -25.34 7.61
CA PHE A 60 -25.58 -25.74 7.63
C PHE A 60 -25.11 -26.15 9.03
N LYS A 61 -24.17 -27.10 9.06
CA LYS A 61 -23.53 -27.61 10.28
C LYS A 61 -22.16 -26.96 10.48
N THR A 62 -21.86 -26.51 11.69
CA THR A 62 -20.54 -25.93 12.04
C THR A 62 -20.21 -26.18 13.50
N SER A 63 -18.93 -26.08 13.88
CA SER A 63 -18.55 -26.18 15.29
C SER A 63 -18.93 -24.90 16.03
N VAL A 64 -19.36 -25.01 17.29
CA VAL A 64 -19.75 -23.85 18.10
C VAL A 64 -18.59 -22.85 18.23
N LYS A 65 -17.36 -23.35 18.42
CA LYS A 65 -16.15 -22.51 18.45
C LYS A 65 -15.95 -21.71 17.17
N SER A 66 -16.09 -22.34 16.00
CA SER A 66 -15.96 -21.67 14.70
C SER A 66 -17.07 -20.64 14.48
N TYR A 67 -18.30 -20.99 14.87
CA TYR A 67 -19.43 -20.07 14.81
C TYR A 67 -19.21 -18.83 15.68
N LEU A 68 -18.92 -18.99 16.97
CA LEU A 68 -18.73 -17.87 17.90
C LEU A 68 -17.53 -16.99 17.53
N SER A 69 -16.42 -17.58 17.06
CA SER A 69 -15.20 -16.85 16.69
C SER A 69 -15.30 -16.03 15.41
N CYS A 70 -16.33 -16.26 14.57
CA CYS A 70 -16.59 -15.40 13.42
C CYS A 70 -16.98 -13.98 13.88
N ARG A 71 -16.02 -13.05 13.84
CA ARG A 71 -16.22 -11.62 14.19
C ARG A 71 -17.41 -11.05 13.44
N VAL A 72 -18.31 -10.30 14.09
CA VAL A 72 -19.35 -9.45 13.44
C VAL A 72 -18.66 -8.35 12.61
N SER A 73 -19.14 -8.04 11.40
CA SER A 73 -18.66 -6.89 10.63
C SER A 73 -19.43 -5.68 11.11
N LEU A 74 -18.73 -4.72 11.73
CA LEU A 74 -19.30 -3.48 12.25
C LEU A 74 -19.98 -2.61 11.18
N ILE A 75 -19.76 -2.91 9.88
CA ILE A 75 -20.18 -2.04 8.78
C ILE A 75 -21.56 -2.43 8.20
N THR A 76 -22.04 -3.67 8.42
CA THR A 76 -23.25 -4.16 7.75
C THR A 76 -24.33 -4.72 8.68
N ASN A 77 -24.11 -4.78 10.01
CA ASN A 77 -24.99 -5.40 11.02
C ASN A 77 -25.54 -6.81 10.68
N LYS A 78 -25.03 -7.46 9.63
CA LYS A 78 -25.41 -8.82 9.21
C LYS A 78 -24.15 -9.61 8.88
N LYS A 79 -23.97 -10.74 9.57
CA LYS A 79 -23.00 -11.78 9.21
C LYS A 79 -23.64 -13.14 9.36
N CYS A 80 -24.05 -13.71 8.23
CA CYS A 80 -24.27 -15.15 8.15
C CYS A 80 -22.90 -15.86 8.03
N GLY A 81 -22.64 -16.82 8.91
CA GLY A 81 -21.48 -17.72 8.83
C GLY A 81 -21.54 -18.70 7.66
N CYS A 82 -22.66 -18.76 6.94
CA CYS A 82 -22.85 -19.62 5.78
C CYS A 82 -22.02 -19.17 4.56
N SER A 83 -21.46 -20.15 3.85
CA SER A 83 -20.72 -19.95 2.60
C SER A 83 -21.53 -19.22 1.53
N LYS A 84 -22.85 -19.49 1.45
CA LYS A 84 -23.76 -18.85 0.48
C LYS A 84 -23.93 -17.34 0.73
N CYS A 85 -24.17 -16.90 1.97
CA CYS A 85 -24.26 -15.46 2.26
C CYS A 85 -22.90 -14.76 2.20
N LYS A 86 -21.78 -15.46 2.46
CA LYS A 86 -20.45 -14.91 2.17
C LYS A 86 -20.28 -14.58 0.69
N LYS A 87 -20.81 -15.42 -0.21
CA LYS A 87 -20.77 -15.20 -1.66
C LYS A 87 -21.61 -13.98 -2.06
N LEU A 88 -22.84 -13.85 -1.55
CA LEU A 88 -23.69 -12.66 -1.76
C LEU A 88 -23.04 -11.36 -1.24
N LEU A 89 -22.45 -11.38 -0.04
CA LEU A 89 -21.72 -10.23 0.50
C LEU A 89 -20.45 -9.91 -0.29
N SER A 90 -19.79 -10.91 -0.88
CA SER A 90 -18.61 -10.68 -1.71
C SER A 90 -18.95 -9.95 -3.01
N VAL A 91 -20.10 -10.24 -3.62
CA VAL A 91 -20.60 -9.55 -4.82
C VAL A 91 -20.93 -8.09 -4.52
N LEU A 92 -21.68 -7.82 -3.45
CA LEU A 92 -22.03 -6.45 -3.03
C LEU A 92 -20.80 -5.61 -2.64
N ASN A 93 -19.75 -6.25 -2.09
CA ASN A 93 -18.49 -5.56 -1.77
C ASN A 93 -17.58 -5.37 -3.00
N PHE A 94 -17.74 -6.19 -4.05
CA PHE A 94 -17.00 -6.04 -5.30
C PHE A 94 -17.43 -4.76 -6.03
N GLU A 95 -18.74 -4.51 -6.13
CA GLU A 95 -19.30 -3.30 -6.72
C GLU A 95 -18.85 -2.02 -5.98
N LYS A 96 -18.75 -2.07 -4.65
CA LYS A 96 -18.24 -0.94 -3.84
C LYS A 96 -16.73 -0.74 -4.00
N LYS A 97 -15.95 -1.79 -4.27
CA LYS A 97 -14.50 -1.71 -4.48
C LYS A 97 -14.13 -1.16 -5.86
N ASP A 98 -14.91 -1.47 -6.90
CA ASP A 98 -14.68 -0.90 -8.23
C ASP A 98 -15.00 0.60 -8.29
N LYS A 99 -15.96 1.07 -7.47
CA LYS A 99 -16.15 2.51 -7.26
C LYS A 99 -14.98 3.20 -6.54
N LYS A 100 -14.28 2.51 -5.61
CA LYS A 100 -13.12 3.08 -4.89
C LYS A 100 -11.80 3.00 -5.66
N LYS A 101 -11.59 2.01 -6.53
CA LYS A 101 -10.35 1.89 -7.33
C LYS A 101 -10.26 2.92 -8.46
N LYS A 102 -11.38 3.47 -8.95
CA LYS A 102 -11.37 4.58 -9.92
C LYS A 102 -10.93 5.93 -9.32
N ILE A 103 -10.82 6.07 -8.00
CA ILE A 103 -10.49 7.35 -7.32
C ILE A 103 -8.97 7.60 -7.19
N PHE A 104 -8.11 6.62 -7.51
CA PHE A 104 -6.64 6.74 -7.37
C PHE A 104 -5.86 6.60 -8.70
N LYS A 105 -6.50 6.85 -9.85
CA LYS A 105 -5.72 7.38 -10.98
C LYS A 105 -5.50 8.85 -10.67
N SER A 106 -4.26 9.34 -10.76
CA SER A 106 -3.96 10.76 -10.59
C SER A 106 -4.79 11.54 -11.61
N THR A 107 -5.99 11.97 -11.20
CA THR A 107 -6.65 13.08 -11.83
C THR A 107 -5.62 14.19 -11.74
N THR A 108 -5.17 14.69 -12.89
CA THR A 108 -4.60 16.03 -12.97
C THR A 108 -5.47 16.88 -12.07
N LYS A 109 -4.91 17.31 -10.93
CA LYS A 109 -5.68 17.99 -9.89
C LYS A 109 -6.30 19.18 -10.58
N ARG A 110 -7.62 19.14 -10.79
CA ARG A 110 -8.33 20.24 -11.44
C ARG A 110 -8.09 21.44 -10.55
N VAL A 111 -7.42 22.45 -11.11
CA VAL A 111 -7.32 23.77 -10.49
C VAL A 111 -8.76 24.18 -10.16
N PRO A 112 -9.09 24.49 -8.89
CA PRO A 112 -10.38 25.05 -8.54
C PRO A 112 -10.73 26.18 -9.50
N GLU A 113 -12.00 26.25 -9.94
CA GLU A 113 -12.45 27.20 -10.96
C GLU A 113 -12.06 28.65 -10.61
N CYS A 114 -12.00 28.98 -9.32
CA CYS A 114 -11.65 30.30 -8.80
C CYS A 114 -10.22 30.76 -9.11
N PHE A 115 -9.28 29.87 -9.45
CA PHE A 115 -7.88 30.26 -9.75
C PHE A 115 -7.55 30.28 -11.24
N LYS A 116 -8.48 29.84 -12.12
CA LYS A 116 -8.19 29.72 -13.56
C LYS A 116 -7.89 31.07 -14.23
N ASN A 117 -8.45 32.14 -13.70
CA ASN A 117 -8.30 33.49 -14.28
C ASN A 117 -7.07 34.24 -13.76
N ILE A 118 -6.28 33.62 -12.87
CA ILE A 118 -5.07 34.23 -12.32
C ILE A 118 -3.88 33.78 -13.18
N VAL A 119 -3.40 34.68 -14.03
CA VAL A 119 -2.34 34.40 -15.01
C VAL A 119 -1.05 35.16 -14.71
N ASP A 120 -1.13 36.21 -13.92
CA ASP A 120 -0.03 37.11 -13.62
C ASP A 120 -0.15 37.72 -12.21
N LYS A 121 0.82 38.57 -11.85
CA LYS A 121 0.86 39.23 -10.54
C LYS A 121 -0.32 40.20 -10.35
N HIS A 122 -0.76 40.90 -11.39
CA HIS A 122 -1.82 41.90 -11.28
C HIS A 122 -3.17 41.23 -10.97
N SER A 123 -3.54 40.23 -11.77
CA SER A 123 -4.75 39.41 -11.56
C SER A 123 -4.72 38.68 -10.22
N MET A 124 -3.54 38.25 -9.74
CA MET A 124 -3.41 37.67 -8.40
C MET A 124 -3.69 38.72 -7.31
N ILE A 125 -3.11 39.91 -7.39
CA ILE A 125 -3.36 40.99 -6.41
C ILE A 125 -4.85 41.38 -6.42
N GLU A 126 -5.44 41.54 -7.61
CA GLU A 126 -6.87 41.84 -7.75
C GLU A 126 -7.73 40.77 -7.07
N TYR A 127 -7.40 39.49 -7.26
CA TYR A 127 -8.07 38.38 -6.59
C TYR A 127 -7.96 38.48 -5.07
N LEU A 128 -6.76 38.73 -4.52
CA LEU A 128 -6.54 38.84 -3.08
C LEU A 128 -7.33 40.02 -2.48
N VAL A 129 -7.33 41.17 -3.16
CA VAL A 129 -8.06 42.39 -2.74
C VAL A 129 -9.57 42.18 -2.79
N LYS A 130 -10.08 41.50 -3.82
CA LYS A 130 -11.50 41.20 -3.99
C LYS A 130 -12.01 40.19 -2.96
N ASN A 131 -11.19 39.20 -2.59
CA ASN A 131 -11.57 38.10 -1.70
C ASN A 131 -10.96 38.28 -0.30
N LYS A 132 -11.27 39.38 0.39
CA LYS A 132 -10.66 39.70 1.69
C LYS A 132 -10.91 38.61 2.74
N ASN A 133 -9.85 38.17 3.37
CA ASN A 133 -9.85 37.27 4.54
C ASN A 133 -8.50 37.43 5.26
N SER A 134 -8.34 36.81 6.44
CA SER A 134 -7.13 36.95 7.25
C SER A 134 -5.85 36.54 6.51
N TYR A 135 -5.90 35.44 5.76
CA TYR A 135 -4.77 34.96 4.94
C TYR A 135 -4.44 35.92 3.79
N ASN A 136 -5.43 36.34 3.00
CA ASN A 136 -5.20 37.22 1.84
C ASN A 136 -4.67 38.59 2.27
N ASN A 137 -5.19 39.13 3.38
CA ASN A 137 -4.70 40.39 3.93
C ASN A 137 -3.23 40.27 4.38
N PHE A 138 -2.88 39.17 5.05
CA PHE A 138 -1.50 38.88 5.44
C PHE A 138 -0.57 38.76 4.23
N ILE A 139 -0.99 38.07 3.16
CA ILE A 139 -0.19 37.96 1.94
C ILE A 139 -0.01 39.31 1.25
N LEU A 140 -1.07 40.13 1.15
CA LEU A 140 -0.99 41.47 0.57
C LEU A 140 0.02 42.33 1.32
N GLN A 141 -0.04 42.34 2.65
CA GLN A 141 0.93 43.02 3.50
C GLN A 141 2.37 42.53 3.21
N LYS A 142 2.59 41.22 3.17
CA LYS A 142 3.93 40.65 2.94
C LYS A 142 4.47 40.91 1.53
N LEU A 143 3.61 41.08 0.54
CA LEU A 143 4.01 41.47 -0.82
C LEU A 143 4.49 42.93 -0.89
N GLU A 144 3.87 43.83 -0.12
CA GLU A 144 4.28 45.24 0.00
C GLU A 144 5.62 45.36 0.74
N GLU A 145 5.77 44.61 1.84
CA GLU A 145 6.97 44.61 2.69
C GLU A 145 8.17 43.85 2.08
N GLN A 146 7.98 43.13 0.97
CA GLN A 146 8.95 42.12 0.50
C GLN A 146 10.36 42.68 0.25
N ARG A 147 10.48 43.92 -0.25
CA ARG A 147 11.79 44.54 -0.49
C ARG A 147 12.55 44.78 0.81
N GLN A 148 11.87 45.33 1.81
CA GLN A 148 12.47 45.62 3.12
C GLN A 148 12.79 44.32 3.85
N LEU A 149 11.85 43.36 3.85
CA LEU A 149 12.02 42.07 4.50
C LEU A 149 13.27 41.32 4.01
N ILE A 150 13.53 41.31 2.69
CA ILE A 150 14.70 40.64 2.11
C ILE A 150 16.00 41.32 2.56
N GLN A 151 16.00 42.66 2.63
CA GLN A 151 17.15 43.42 3.10
C GLN A 151 17.41 43.15 4.59
N ASP A 152 16.39 43.25 5.43
CA ASP A 152 16.48 43.03 6.87
C ASP A 152 16.94 41.61 7.20
N CYS A 153 16.39 40.60 6.50
CA CYS A 153 16.79 39.22 6.69
C CYS A 153 18.24 38.97 6.27
N LYS A 154 18.74 39.69 5.26
CA LYS A 154 20.14 39.60 4.83
C LYS A 154 21.07 40.22 5.87
N GLU A 155 20.70 41.36 6.43
CA GLU A 155 21.49 42.05 7.47
C GLU A 155 21.51 41.26 8.79
N LEU A 156 20.36 40.68 9.17
CA LEU A 156 20.21 39.91 10.40
C LEU A 156 20.56 38.41 10.25
N ASN A 157 20.97 37.99 9.05
CA ASN A 157 21.25 36.58 8.71
C ASN A 157 20.09 35.64 9.08
N LEU A 158 18.86 36.07 8.87
CA LEU A 158 17.64 35.29 9.13
C LEU A 158 17.32 34.37 7.96
N ALA A 159 16.92 33.14 8.27
CA ALA A 159 16.47 32.19 7.25
C ALA A 159 15.13 32.61 6.66
N THR A 160 15.07 32.63 5.33
CA THR A 160 13.84 32.88 4.57
C THR A 160 13.43 31.65 3.77
N GLU A 161 12.15 31.55 3.47
CA GLU A 161 11.55 30.43 2.75
C GLU A 161 10.55 30.94 1.71
N VAL A 162 10.40 30.20 0.61
CA VAL A 162 9.42 30.51 -0.43
C VAL A 162 8.09 29.85 -0.09
N HIS A 163 7.02 30.65 -0.02
CA HIS A 163 5.65 30.21 0.21
C HIS A 163 4.81 30.36 -1.06
N HIS A 164 4.14 29.29 -1.51
CA HIS A 164 3.16 29.38 -2.62
C HIS A 164 1.85 30.00 -2.15
N ILE A 165 1.47 31.15 -2.69
CA ILE A 165 0.22 31.86 -2.34
C ILE A 165 -1.00 30.98 -2.65
N ILE A 166 -0.99 30.35 -3.84
CA ILE A 166 -1.89 29.26 -4.21
C ILE A 166 -1.06 27.96 -4.20
N PRO A 167 -1.33 27.01 -3.29
CA PRO A 167 -0.57 25.78 -3.18
C PRO A 167 -0.65 24.92 -4.43
N LYS A 168 0.44 24.21 -4.73
CA LYS A 168 0.48 23.17 -5.76
C LYS A 168 -0.56 22.07 -5.53
N SER A 169 -0.90 21.81 -4.27
CA SER A 169 -1.93 20.82 -3.91
C SER A 169 -3.33 21.19 -4.43
N LEU A 170 -3.58 22.47 -4.68
CA LEU A 170 -4.79 23.03 -5.29
C LEU A 170 -4.54 23.52 -6.73
N GLY A 171 -3.47 23.06 -7.37
CA GLY A 171 -3.19 23.41 -8.76
C GLY A 171 -2.55 24.78 -8.98
N GLY A 172 -2.03 25.41 -7.92
CA GLY A 172 -1.20 26.61 -8.08
C GLY A 172 0.08 26.33 -8.87
N VAL A 173 0.43 27.26 -9.75
CA VAL A 173 1.60 27.16 -10.64
C VAL A 173 2.89 27.52 -9.91
N ASN A 174 4.04 27.10 -10.43
CA ASN A 174 5.35 27.39 -9.86
C ASN A 174 5.97 28.65 -10.49
N GLU A 175 5.19 29.72 -10.56
CA GLU A 175 5.59 31.01 -11.12
C GLU A 175 5.93 32.00 -10.01
N ASN A 176 6.84 32.94 -10.30
CA ASN A 176 7.31 33.93 -9.33
C ASN A 176 6.16 34.77 -8.76
N TRP A 177 5.12 35.04 -9.56
CA TRP A 177 3.95 35.79 -9.10
C TRP A 177 3.09 35.02 -8.09
N ASN A 178 3.15 33.68 -8.07
CA ASN A 178 2.40 32.83 -7.14
C ASN A 178 3.23 32.47 -5.89
N THR A 179 4.34 33.16 -5.66
CA THR A 179 5.23 32.90 -4.53
C THR A 179 5.58 34.18 -3.80
N VAL A 180 5.69 34.09 -2.48
CA VAL A 180 6.17 35.17 -1.62
C VAL A 180 7.28 34.62 -0.71
N THR A 181 8.33 35.41 -0.51
CA THR A 181 9.42 35.08 0.40
C THR A 181 9.02 35.50 1.81
N LEU A 182 9.04 34.57 2.75
CA LEU A 182 8.64 34.78 4.14
C LEU A 182 9.75 34.34 5.09
N THR A 183 9.77 34.88 6.31
CA THR A 183 10.53 34.29 7.41
C THR A 183 9.92 32.94 7.82
N THR A 184 10.67 32.07 8.51
CA THR A 184 10.14 30.79 8.99
C THR A 184 8.88 30.96 9.87
N SER A 185 8.84 32.01 10.71
CA SER A 185 7.66 32.34 11.52
C SER A 185 6.48 32.76 10.66
N ASP A 186 6.71 33.66 9.70
CA ASP A 186 5.66 34.13 8.78
C ASP A 186 5.13 33.01 7.89
N HIS A 187 5.98 32.10 7.43
CA HIS A 187 5.58 30.92 6.66
C HIS A 187 4.66 30.01 7.49
N THR A 188 4.99 29.79 8.77
CA THR A 188 4.17 29.00 9.69
C THR A 188 2.81 29.65 9.93
N LEU A 189 2.80 30.97 10.12
CA LEU A 189 1.58 31.76 10.28
C LEU A 189 0.74 31.75 9.00
N ALA A 190 1.35 31.83 7.82
CA ALA A 190 0.66 31.74 6.54
C ALA A 190 -0.13 30.44 6.41
N HIS A 191 0.48 29.29 6.74
CA HIS A 191 -0.22 28.00 6.76
C HIS A 191 -1.34 27.96 7.82
N GLN A 192 -1.14 28.54 9.00
CA GLN A 192 -2.16 28.59 10.04
C GLN A 192 -3.40 29.39 9.58
N LEU A 193 -3.19 30.63 9.12
CA LEU A 193 -4.26 31.50 8.61
C LEU A 193 -4.99 30.84 7.44
N ARG A 194 -4.26 30.18 6.56
CA ARG A 194 -4.82 29.47 5.42
C ARG A 194 -5.70 28.29 5.86
N TYR A 195 -5.28 27.52 6.86
CA TYR A 195 -6.12 26.47 7.46
C TYR A 195 -7.39 27.05 8.10
N GLU A 196 -7.28 28.15 8.82
CA GLU A 196 -8.43 28.82 9.44
C GLU A 196 -9.47 29.29 8.41
N VAL A 197 -9.02 29.78 7.24
CA VAL A 197 -9.90 30.26 6.17
C VAL A 197 -10.50 29.11 5.33
N PHE A 198 -9.70 28.10 4.98
CA PHE A 198 -10.10 27.08 3.98
C PHE A 198 -10.32 25.68 4.55
N GLY A 199 -9.94 25.41 5.80
CA GLY A 199 -10.08 24.11 6.46
C GLY A 199 -9.21 22.99 5.86
N ASP A 200 -8.17 23.32 5.09
CA ASP A 200 -7.30 22.30 4.48
C ASP A 200 -6.37 21.66 5.51
N ILE A 201 -6.56 20.36 5.76
CA ILE A 201 -5.75 19.57 6.68
C ILE A 201 -4.26 19.60 6.31
N GLN A 202 -3.90 19.79 5.03
CA GLN A 202 -2.50 19.89 4.63
C GLN A 202 -1.84 21.14 5.20
N ASP A 203 -2.56 22.26 5.27
CA ASP A 203 -2.09 23.51 5.86
C ASP A 203 -2.00 23.39 7.39
N GLU A 204 -2.95 22.72 8.04
CA GLU A 204 -2.87 22.40 9.49
C GLU A 204 -1.62 21.56 9.81
N LEU A 205 -1.34 20.54 9.00
CA LEU A 205 -0.17 19.68 9.17
C LEU A 205 1.12 20.45 8.92
N ALA A 206 1.17 21.28 7.87
CA ALA A 206 2.35 22.10 7.56
C ALA A 206 2.63 23.10 8.69
N SER A 207 1.61 23.81 9.17
CA SER A 207 1.73 24.70 10.33
C SER A 207 2.25 23.96 11.55
N ARG A 208 1.63 22.84 11.95
CA ARG A 208 2.07 22.03 13.11
C ARG A 208 3.51 21.52 13.00
N LEU A 209 3.92 21.06 11.82
CA LEU A 209 5.28 20.56 11.60
C LEU A 209 6.31 21.68 11.71
N ARG A 210 5.95 22.91 11.32
CA ARG A 210 6.82 24.08 11.38
C ARG A 210 6.83 24.75 12.74
N SER A 211 5.69 24.84 13.44
CA SER A 211 5.63 25.36 14.83
C SER A 211 6.43 24.50 15.82
N GLN A 212 6.79 23.27 15.44
CA GLN A 212 7.56 22.32 16.24
C GLN A 212 9.06 22.28 15.88
N SER A 213 9.61 23.39 15.34
CA SER A 213 11.01 23.48 14.94
C SER A 213 11.98 24.04 15.99
N THR A 214 11.52 24.36 17.21
CA THR A 214 12.47 24.61 18.32
C THR A 214 13.25 23.33 18.64
N VAL A 215 14.49 23.42 19.13
CA VAL A 215 15.32 22.25 19.46
C VAL A 215 14.56 21.27 20.38
N SER A 216 13.85 21.80 21.37
CA SER A 216 13.02 21.02 22.29
C SER A 216 11.81 20.35 21.61
N SER A 217 11.20 21.01 20.62
CA SER A 217 10.06 20.45 19.90
C SER A 217 10.49 19.43 18.83
N ARG A 218 11.69 19.57 18.27
CA ARG A 218 12.31 18.55 17.41
C ARG A 218 12.63 17.27 18.17
N GLU A 219 13.22 17.38 19.35
CA GLU A 219 13.48 16.22 20.23
C GLU A 219 12.16 15.53 20.62
N ALA A 220 11.15 16.31 21.02
CA ALA A 220 9.83 15.78 21.31
C ALA A 220 9.17 15.11 20.09
N GLN A 221 9.37 15.63 18.88
CA GLN A 221 8.89 15.03 17.64
C GLN A 221 9.61 13.71 17.34
N LEU A 222 10.94 13.69 17.44
CA LEU A 222 11.74 12.47 17.25
C LEU A 222 11.34 11.39 18.26
N GLU A 223 11.12 11.75 19.52
CA GLU A 223 10.66 10.81 20.53
C GLU A 223 9.23 10.33 20.23
N ARG A 224 8.31 11.19 19.76
CA ARG A 224 6.99 10.74 19.29
C ARG A 224 7.08 9.77 18.12
N ILE A 225 7.93 10.04 17.13
CA ILE A 225 8.17 9.12 16.00
C ILE A 225 8.71 7.79 16.52
N ARG A 226 9.67 7.83 17.45
CA ARG A 226 10.28 6.65 18.07
C ARG A 226 9.26 5.83 18.86
N LEU A 227 8.44 6.47 19.71
CA LEU A 227 7.38 5.83 20.47
C LEU A 227 6.30 5.25 19.56
N SER A 228 5.93 5.97 18.49
CA SER A 228 5.01 5.48 17.46
C SER A 228 5.57 4.24 16.74
N HIS A 229 6.84 4.25 16.36
CA HIS A 229 7.54 3.08 15.79
C HIS A 229 7.59 1.91 16.78
N LYS A 230 7.88 2.18 18.06
CA LYS A 230 7.89 1.14 19.11
C LYS A 230 6.50 0.53 19.31
N SER A 231 5.46 1.36 19.31
CA SER A 231 4.06 0.93 19.43
C SER A 231 3.60 0.11 18.21
N THR A 232 3.85 0.60 16.99
CA THR A 232 3.49 -0.12 15.75
C THR A 232 4.24 -1.45 15.63
N ARG A 233 5.51 -1.50 16.04
CA ARG A 233 6.30 -2.74 16.11
C ARG A 233 5.74 -3.73 17.14
N LYS A 234 5.46 -3.26 18.37
CA LYS A 234 4.89 -4.08 19.45
C LYS A 234 3.53 -4.66 19.05
N ASN A 235 2.70 -3.86 18.39
CA ASN A 235 1.35 -4.24 17.98
C ASN A 235 1.30 -4.94 16.61
N GLN A 236 2.44 -5.09 15.92
CA GLN A 236 2.54 -5.68 14.58
C GLN A 236 1.54 -5.04 13.58
N THR A 237 1.42 -3.71 13.60
CA THR A 237 0.53 -2.95 12.71
C THR A 237 1.32 -2.23 11.62
N GLY A 238 0.62 -1.83 10.55
CA GLY A 238 1.20 -1.07 9.45
C GLY A 238 2.39 -1.79 8.79
N PHE A 239 3.55 -1.14 8.76
CA PHE A 239 4.77 -1.71 8.18
C PHE A 239 5.23 -3.00 8.86
N PHE A 240 4.98 -3.16 10.16
CA PHE A 240 5.40 -4.34 10.94
C PHE A 240 4.37 -5.48 10.92
N SER A 241 3.24 -5.31 10.22
CA SER A 241 2.27 -6.38 10.04
C SER A 241 2.77 -7.42 9.05
N SER A 242 2.88 -8.68 9.49
CA SER A 242 3.30 -9.80 8.63
C SER A 242 2.36 -9.99 7.44
N GLU A 243 1.06 -9.79 7.62
CA GLU A 243 0.06 -9.82 6.54
C GLU A 243 0.34 -8.73 5.49
N GLN A 244 0.61 -7.51 5.94
CA GLN A 244 0.89 -6.38 5.05
C GLN A 244 2.24 -6.56 4.32
N GLN A 245 3.27 -7.04 5.02
CA GLN A 245 4.57 -7.36 4.43
C GLN A 245 4.44 -8.48 3.39
N ALA A 246 3.73 -9.57 3.69
CA ALA A 246 3.48 -10.65 2.75
C ALA A 246 2.72 -10.15 1.51
N LYS A 247 1.69 -9.32 1.71
CA LYS A 247 0.93 -8.72 0.61
C LYS A 247 1.78 -7.81 -0.27
N ASN A 248 2.61 -6.95 0.34
CA ASN A 248 3.49 -6.05 -0.39
C ASN A 248 4.63 -6.80 -1.08
N GLY A 249 5.19 -7.83 -0.45
CA GLY A 249 6.17 -8.74 -1.04
C GLY A 249 5.59 -9.48 -2.25
N ARG A 250 4.35 -9.97 -2.16
CA ARG A 250 3.65 -10.57 -3.31
C ARG A 250 3.43 -9.55 -4.43
N LYS A 251 3.05 -8.31 -4.12
CA LYS A 251 2.91 -7.26 -5.14
C LYS A 251 4.24 -6.95 -5.83
N GLY A 252 5.32 -6.81 -5.07
CA GLY A 252 6.65 -6.56 -5.60
C GLY A 252 7.22 -7.73 -6.40
N GLY A 253 6.90 -8.97 -5.99
CA GLY A 253 7.35 -10.18 -6.69
C GLY A 253 6.49 -10.58 -7.90
N ALA A 254 5.18 -10.27 -7.89
CA ALA A 254 4.27 -10.64 -8.98
C ALA A 254 4.50 -9.78 -10.24
N ALA A 255 4.86 -8.51 -10.08
CA ALA A 255 5.26 -7.68 -11.20
C ALA A 255 6.76 -7.88 -11.47
N LYS A 256 7.12 -8.86 -12.29
CA LYS A 256 8.43 -8.87 -12.95
C LYS A 256 8.46 -7.70 -13.94
N SER A 257 8.73 -6.51 -13.44
CA SER A 257 8.98 -5.37 -14.30
C SER A 257 10.27 -5.62 -15.07
N GLU A 258 10.33 -5.13 -16.30
CA GLU A 258 11.53 -5.17 -17.13
C GLU A 258 12.74 -4.59 -16.39
N SER A 259 12.52 -3.52 -15.59
CA SER A 259 13.52 -2.94 -14.71
C SER A 259 14.09 -3.93 -13.67
N ASN A 260 13.23 -4.74 -13.03
CA ASN A 260 13.69 -5.74 -12.07
C ASN A 260 14.48 -6.85 -12.78
N THR A 261 14.01 -7.30 -13.94
CA THR A 261 14.72 -8.29 -14.76
C THR A 261 16.10 -7.78 -15.17
N LEU A 262 16.19 -6.51 -15.60
CA LEU A 262 17.45 -5.85 -15.93
C LEU A 262 18.38 -5.72 -14.71
N LYS A 263 17.84 -5.41 -13.51
CA LYS A 263 18.63 -5.40 -12.27
C LYS A 263 19.21 -6.78 -11.95
N HIS A 264 18.46 -7.86 -12.18
CA HIS A 264 18.96 -9.22 -12.00
C HIS A 264 20.00 -9.59 -13.07
N PHE A 265 19.77 -9.20 -14.33
CA PHE A 265 20.71 -9.41 -15.42
C PHE A 265 22.07 -8.75 -15.14
N LYS A 266 22.07 -7.51 -14.63
CA LYS A 266 23.29 -6.78 -14.22
C LYS A 266 24.09 -7.45 -13.10
N LYS A 267 23.47 -8.36 -12.33
CA LYS A 267 24.13 -9.14 -11.26
C LYS A 267 24.73 -10.46 -11.76
N LEU A 268 24.45 -10.87 -13.01
CA LEU A 268 25.09 -12.05 -13.60
C LEU A 268 26.58 -11.77 -13.88
N SER A 269 27.41 -12.80 -13.99
CA SER A 269 28.82 -12.60 -14.35
C SER A 269 28.93 -11.97 -15.74
N PRO A 270 29.96 -11.14 -16.01
CA PRO A 270 30.13 -10.48 -17.31
C PRO A 270 30.10 -11.47 -18.49
N LEU A 271 30.76 -12.62 -18.34
CA LEU A 271 30.76 -13.70 -19.32
C LEU A 271 29.34 -14.21 -19.66
N VAL A 272 28.50 -14.40 -18.64
CA VAL A 272 27.11 -14.85 -18.84
C VAL A 272 26.29 -13.76 -19.53
N GLN A 273 26.48 -12.49 -19.14
CA GLN A 273 25.80 -11.36 -19.78
C GLN A 273 26.15 -11.26 -21.26
N GLU A 274 27.44 -11.41 -21.61
CA GLU A 274 27.92 -11.37 -22.99
C GLU A 274 27.30 -12.49 -23.84
N LYS A 275 27.30 -13.73 -23.35
CA LYS A 275 26.68 -14.86 -24.04
C LYS A 275 25.19 -14.65 -24.29
N ILE A 276 24.45 -14.17 -23.29
CA ILE A 276 23.02 -13.87 -23.46
C ILE A 276 22.80 -12.76 -24.51
N LYS A 277 23.66 -11.75 -24.55
CA LYS A 277 23.60 -10.67 -25.56
C LYS A 277 23.93 -11.15 -26.98
N LYS A 278 24.82 -12.15 -27.12
CA LYS A 278 25.16 -12.76 -28.42
C LYS A 278 24.13 -13.78 -28.90
N GLY A 279 23.23 -14.22 -28.02
CA GLY A 279 22.34 -15.34 -28.25
C GLY A 279 22.98 -16.65 -27.79
N LEU A 280 22.14 -17.64 -27.51
CA LEU A 280 22.57 -18.93 -26.98
C LEU A 280 22.12 -20.04 -27.92
N VAL A 281 22.99 -21.03 -28.13
CA VAL A 281 22.65 -22.25 -28.85
C VAL A 281 22.91 -23.42 -27.91
N PHE A 282 21.87 -24.17 -27.57
CA PHE A 282 21.99 -25.38 -26.79
C PHE A 282 21.74 -26.60 -27.65
N ARG A 283 22.55 -27.64 -27.47
CA ARG A 283 22.30 -28.97 -28.03
C ARG A 283 21.91 -29.90 -26.91
N HIS A 284 20.78 -30.59 -27.05
CA HIS A 284 20.38 -31.61 -26.10
C HIS A 284 20.89 -32.99 -26.54
N LYS A 285 21.28 -33.86 -25.62
CA LYS A 285 21.82 -35.18 -25.95
C LYS A 285 20.86 -36.06 -26.75
N ASP A 286 19.56 -35.96 -26.45
CA ASP A 286 18.53 -36.77 -27.12
C ASP A 286 17.85 -36.02 -28.28
N LEU A 287 17.93 -34.69 -28.31
CA LEU A 287 17.39 -33.91 -29.44
C LEU A 287 18.49 -33.89 -30.50
N LYS A 288 18.19 -34.39 -31.70
CA LYS A 288 19.09 -34.21 -32.86
C LYS A 288 19.12 -32.77 -33.37
N GLU A 289 18.43 -31.86 -32.68
CA GLU A 289 18.25 -30.45 -33.05
C GLU A 289 18.82 -29.51 -32.01
N ASN A 290 19.16 -28.29 -32.46
CA ASN A 290 19.65 -27.21 -31.60
C ASN A 290 18.48 -26.34 -31.10
N VAL A 291 18.50 -25.99 -29.83
CA VAL A 291 17.62 -24.98 -29.23
C VAL A 291 18.31 -23.63 -29.32
N ILE A 292 17.87 -22.81 -30.28
CA ILE A 292 18.40 -21.47 -30.56
C ILE A 292 17.61 -20.43 -29.76
N ILE A 293 18.34 -19.53 -29.11
CA ILE A 293 17.80 -18.48 -28.25
C ILE A 293 18.37 -17.15 -28.74
N PRO A 294 17.51 -16.24 -29.21
CA PRO A 294 17.99 -15.02 -29.84
C PRO A 294 18.71 -14.10 -28.83
N PRO A 295 19.61 -13.23 -29.31
CA PRO A 295 20.15 -12.10 -28.56
C PRO A 295 19.09 -11.38 -27.71
N SER A 296 19.35 -11.16 -26.42
CA SER A 296 18.45 -10.40 -25.56
C SER A 296 19.20 -9.66 -24.44
N THR A 297 18.64 -8.55 -23.97
CA THR A 297 19.19 -7.74 -22.87
C THR A 297 18.44 -7.91 -21.55
N THR A 298 17.29 -8.58 -21.57
CA THR A 298 16.37 -8.72 -20.43
C THR A 298 16.08 -10.18 -20.10
N PHE A 299 16.95 -11.10 -20.53
CA PHE A 299 16.71 -12.52 -20.41
C PHE A 299 17.42 -13.11 -19.18
N LEU A 300 16.70 -13.86 -18.33
CA LEU A 300 17.27 -14.55 -17.18
C LEU A 300 17.35 -16.06 -17.44
N PRO A 301 18.31 -16.79 -16.83
CA PRO A 301 18.38 -18.24 -16.98
C PRO A 301 17.08 -18.96 -16.58
N THR A 302 16.28 -18.41 -15.66
CA THR A 302 14.97 -18.99 -15.31
C THR A 302 13.97 -19.02 -16.46
N ASN A 303 14.13 -18.15 -17.48
CA ASN A 303 13.28 -18.15 -18.67
C ASN A 303 13.63 -19.31 -19.63
N LEU A 304 14.84 -19.90 -19.51
CA LEU A 304 15.26 -21.05 -20.31
C LEU A 304 14.48 -22.31 -19.98
N LEU A 305 13.96 -22.41 -18.76
CA LEU A 305 13.22 -23.58 -18.33
C LEU A 305 11.97 -23.80 -19.19
N ASP A 306 11.21 -22.75 -19.42
CA ASP A 306 9.96 -22.82 -20.19
C ASP A 306 10.26 -23.11 -21.67
N ILE A 307 11.35 -22.54 -22.22
CA ILE A 307 11.81 -22.80 -23.60
C ILE A 307 12.27 -24.27 -23.75
N PHE A 308 13.03 -24.79 -22.78
CA PHE A 308 13.51 -26.17 -22.82
C PHE A 308 12.35 -27.16 -22.69
N LEU A 309 11.37 -26.88 -21.81
CA LEU A 309 10.17 -27.71 -21.68
C LEU A 309 9.31 -27.72 -22.95
N GLN A 310 9.26 -26.61 -23.70
CA GLN A 310 8.55 -26.54 -24.97
C GLN A 310 9.25 -27.31 -26.10
N LYS A 311 10.59 -27.40 -26.06
CA LYS A 311 11.38 -28.06 -27.11
C LYS A 311 11.67 -29.53 -26.85
N LEU A 312 11.59 -29.97 -25.60
CA LEU A 312 11.89 -31.35 -25.22
C LEU A 312 10.63 -32.23 -25.33
N PRO A 313 10.65 -33.36 -26.06
CA PRO A 313 9.51 -34.26 -26.13
C PRO A 313 9.23 -34.87 -24.76
N GLU A 314 7.95 -35.11 -24.47
CA GLU A 314 7.51 -35.70 -23.19
C GLU A 314 8.08 -37.11 -22.95
N THR A 315 8.46 -37.81 -24.03
CA THR A 315 9.11 -39.13 -23.99
C THR A 315 10.58 -39.07 -23.54
N SER A 316 11.21 -37.88 -23.50
CA SER A 316 12.57 -37.76 -23.00
C SER A 316 12.64 -38.05 -21.49
N LYS A 317 13.63 -38.85 -21.09
CA LYS A 317 13.91 -39.14 -19.67
C LYS A 317 14.20 -37.88 -18.83
N TYR A 318 14.57 -36.77 -19.47
CA TYR A 318 14.84 -35.50 -18.80
C TYR A 318 13.60 -34.61 -18.61
N TYR A 319 12.49 -34.88 -19.31
CA TYR A 319 11.29 -34.03 -19.29
C TYR A 319 10.70 -33.90 -17.89
N ASN A 320 10.47 -35.01 -17.20
CA ASN A 320 9.95 -35.00 -15.82
C ASN A 320 10.92 -34.35 -14.83
N SER A 321 12.23 -34.51 -15.05
CA SER A 321 13.25 -33.85 -14.23
C SER A 321 13.19 -32.33 -14.39
N LEU A 322 13.04 -31.82 -15.62
CA LEU A 322 12.87 -30.39 -15.89
C LEU A 322 11.54 -29.86 -15.37
N LYS A 323 10.44 -30.58 -15.59
CA LYS A 323 9.09 -30.14 -15.20
C LYS A 323 8.96 -29.93 -13.69
N ASN A 324 9.61 -30.79 -12.92
CA ASN A 324 9.53 -30.77 -11.46
C ASN A 324 10.68 -30.00 -10.79
N ILE A 325 11.59 -29.40 -11.56
CA ILE A 325 12.75 -28.75 -10.98
C ILE A 325 12.40 -27.41 -10.32
N ASN A 326 13.02 -27.13 -9.18
CA ASN A 326 12.99 -25.81 -8.59
C ASN A 326 13.72 -24.79 -9.51
N LYS A 327 13.04 -23.69 -9.86
CA LYS A 327 13.57 -22.64 -10.76
C LYS A 327 14.93 -22.08 -10.31
N TYR A 328 15.18 -21.98 -9.00
CA TYR A 328 16.45 -21.50 -8.45
C TYR A 328 17.59 -22.50 -8.69
N SER A 329 17.34 -23.78 -8.44
CA SER A 329 18.31 -24.86 -8.68
C SER A 329 18.67 -24.98 -10.18
N PHE A 330 17.66 -24.82 -11.04
CA PHE A 330 17.84 -24.77 -12.49
C PHE A 330 18.70 -23.58 -12.91
N SER A 331 18.36 -22.36 -12.47
CA SER A 331 19.11 -21.15 -12.80
C SER A 331 20.57 -21.21 -12.35
N SER A 332 20.84 -21.76 -11.16
CA SER A 332 22.19 -21.92 -10.64
C SER A 332 23.01 -22.89 -11.48
N SER A 333 22.46 -24.09 -11.74
CA SER A 333 23.14 -25.14 -12.50
C SER A 333 23.39 -24.75 -13.96
N LEU A 334 22.42 -24.09 -14.60
CA LEU A 334 22.57 -23.59 -15.95
C LEU A 334 23.54 -22.41 -16.02
N GLY A 335 23.59 -21.58 -14.98
CA GLY A 335 24.62 -20.56 -14.83
C GLY A 335 26.05 -21.15 -14.85
N LYS A 336 26.26 -22.34 -14.26
CA LYS A 336 27.54 -23.05 -14.34
C LYS A 336 27.87 -23.51 -15.76
N VAL A 337 26.86 -23.94 -16.53
CA VAL A 337 27.05 -24.31 -17.96
C VAL A 337 27.42 -23.08 -18.78
N LEU A 338 26.74 -21.96 -18.57
CA LEU A 338 27.04 -20.71 -19.27
C LEU A 338 28.45 -20.18 -18.95
N ARG A 339 28.95 -20.42 -17.73
CA ARG A 339 30.33 -20.10 -17.31
C ARG A 339 31.35 -21.17 -17.65
N GLU A 340 30.96 -22.24 -18.34
CA GLU A 340 31.82 -23.38 -18.72
C GLU A 340 32.41 -24.17 -17.54
N GLU A 341 31.95 -23.89 -16.30
CA GLU A 341 32.27 -24.67 -15.10
C GLU A 341 31.64 -26.08 -15.14
N ARG A 342 30.69 -26.30 -16.05
CA ARG A 342 30.00 -27.57 -16.25
C ARG A 342 29.70 -27.76 -17.74
N LYS A 343 30.09 -28.91 -18.30
CA LYS A 343 29.88 -29.21 -19.73
C LYS A 343 28.40 -29.36 -20.12
N THR A 344 27.61 -30.04 -19.28
CA THR A 344 26.22 -30.37 -19.59
C THR A 344 25.32 -30.25 -18.35
N TYR A 345 24.03 -29.95 -18.56
CA TYR A 345 23.03 -29.98 -17.50
C TYR A 345 21.70 -30.50 -18.04
N LEU A 346 21.19 -31.60 -17.45
CA LEU A 346 19.96 -32.27 -17.88
C LEU A 346 19.96 -32.55 -19.40
N GLY A 347 21.10 -33.02 -19.91
CA GLY A 347 21.28 -33.33 -21.33
C GLY A 347 21.60 -32.13 -22.22
N PHE A 348 21.42 -30.88 -21.76
CA PHE A 348 21.75 -29.68 -22.53
C PHE A 348 23.22 -29.30 -22.38
N SER A 349 23.92 -29.14 -23.49
CA SER A 349 25.26 -28.53 -23.58
C SER A 349 25.18 -27.24 -24.37
N LEU A 350 25.92 -26.22 -23.94
CA LEU A 350 26.10 -25.01 -24.73
C LEU A 350 26.99 -25.34 -25.94
N VAL A 351 26.54 -24.96 -27.13
CA VAL A 351 27.35 -25.01 -28.35
C VAL A 351 28.07 -23.66 -28.43
N SER A 352 29.39 -23.69 -28.24
CA SER A 352 30.27 -22.52 -28.27
C SER A 352 30.43 -21.96 -29.67
#